data_AF-A0A6A0GQG5-F1
#
_entry.id   AF-A0A6A0GQG5-F1
#
_cell.length_a   1.000
_cell.length_b   1.000
_cell.length_c   1.000
_cell.angle_alpha   90.00
_cell.angle_beta   90.00
_cell.angle_gamma   90.00
#
_symmetry.space_group_name_H-M   'P 1'
#
loop_
_entity.id
_entity.type
_entity.pdbx_description
1 polymer ?
#
loop_
_entity_poly.entity_id
_entity_poly.type
_entity_poly.pdbx_seq_one_letter_code
_entity_poly.pdbx_strand_id
1 'polypeptide(L)'
;MERSTFPSYFQDLSDFLSGTTPVVYMSLGSVARSSAMPQEYKDIFFSAFAKLPYKVLWKFEEKPPKTAKNLLVQSWMPQQDILGLQREIYVFYFTAHPNVKVFISHCGLLGAQEALHFGTPIIGLPLFGDQPKNAVELESAGVARKLSWLELNEQLLIDTIRDLIETS
;
A
#
# COMPACT_ATOMS: atom_id res chain seq x y z
N MET A 1 19.22 13.44 -29.05
CA MET A 1 18.27 13.36 -27.92
C MET A 1 18.30 11.94 -27.40
N GLU A 2 19.23 11.62 -26.50
CA GLU A 2 19.14 10.38 -25.75
C GLU A 2 18.00 10.53 -24.75
N ARG A 3 16.96 9.70 -24.90
CA ARG A 3 16.02 9.48 -23.79
C ARG A 3 16.85 8.87 -22.68
N SER A 4 17.06 9.64 -21.61
CA SER A 4 17.55 9.14 -20.33
C SER A 4 16.84 7.83 -20.03
N THR A 5 17.59 6.73 -20.02
CA THR A 5 17.05 5.40 -19.73
C THR A 5 16.70 5.38 -18.25
N PHE A 6 15.42 5.56 -17.95
CA PHE A 6 14.90 5.28 -16.60
C PHE A 6 15.32 3.85 -16.22
N PRO A 7 15.81 3.61 -14.98
CA PRO A 7 16.14 2.27 -14.54
C PRO A 7 14.93 1.34 -14.75
N SER A 8 15.15 0.12 -15.27
CA SER A 8 14.08 -0.82 -15.66
C SER A 8 13.02 -1.02 -14.57
N TYR A 9 13.44 -0.94 -13.31
CA TYR A 9 12.59 -0.96 -12.13
C TYR A 9 11.44 0.06 -12.14
N PHE A 10 11.73 1.31 -12.51
CA PHE A 10 10.72 2.38 -12.55
C PHE A 10 9.74 2.17 -13.70
N GLN A 11 10.21 1.56 -14.80
CA GLN A 11 9.35 1.18 -15.91
C GLN A 11 8.38 0.07 -15.48
N ASP A 12 8.86 -0.98 -14.81
CA ASP A 12 8.01 -2.08 -14.33
C ASP A 12 6.93 -1.59 -13.35
N LEU A 13 7.29 -0.68 -12.44
CA LEU A 13 6.35 -0.08 -11.50
C LEU A 13 5.34 0.83 -12.20
N SER A 14 5.79 1.67 -13.12
CA SER A 14 4.93 2.56 -13.91
C SER A 14 3.94 1.77 -14.77
N ASP A 15 4.42 0.73 -15.47
CA ASP A 15 3.59 -0.16 -16.27
C ASP A 15 2.57 -0.89 -15.39
N PHE A 16 2.97 -1.34 -14.19
CA PHE A 16 2.05 -1.95 -13.24
C PHE A 16 1.00 -0.95 -12.71
N LEU A 17 1.37 0.30 -12.45
CA LEU A 17 0.46 1.35 -11.98
C LEU A 17 -0.43 1.94 -13.09
N SER A 18 -0.09 1.70 -14.36
CA SER A 18 -0.84 2.18 -15.51
C SER A 18 -2.27 1.61 -15.61
N GLY A 19 -3.11 2.25 -16.45
CA GLY A 19 -4.50 1.85 -16.66
C GLY A 19 -5.47 2.52 -15.67
N THR A 20 -6.58 1.85 -15.40
CA THR A 20 -7.68 2.36 -14.54
C THR A 20 -8.02 1.42 -13.38
N THR A 21 -7.34 0.28 -13.26
CA THR A 21 -7.58 -0.68 -12.17
C THR A 21 -7.12 -0.06 -10.84
N PRO A 22 -7.96 -0.02 -9.80
CA PRO A 22 -7.55 0.41 -8.48
C PRO A 22 -6.35 -0.39 -7.96
N VAL A 23 -5.48 0.29 -7.22
CA VAL A 23 -4.25 -0.22 -6.65
C VAL A 23 -4.32 -0.08 -5.13
N VAL A 24 -4.07 -1.19 -4.45
CA VAL A 24 -3.80 -1.24 -3.01
C VAL A 24 -2.29 -1.25 -2.83
N TYR A 25 -1.75 -0.36 -2.01
CA TYR A 25 -0.35 -0.36 -1.63
C TYR A 25 -0.21 -0.86 -0.19
N MET A 26 0.76 -1.73 0.09
CA MET A 26 1.04 -2.27 1.43
C MET A 26 2.51 -2.11 1.80
N SER A 27 2.77 -1.49 2.95
CA SER A 27 4.11 -1.33 3.53
C SER A 27 4.05 -1.24 5.06
N LEU A 28 4.90 -2.03 5.73
CA LEU A 28 5.06 -2.00 7.19
C LEU A 28 6.28 -1.15 7.63
N GLY A 29 6.79 -0.31 6.74
CA GLY A 29 7.97 0.52 6.99
C GLY A 29 9.29 -0.23 6.77
N SER A 30 10.37 0.32 7.33
CA SER A 30 11.74 -0.22 7.16
C SER A 30 12.17 -1.18 8.28
N VAL A 31 11.61 -1.03 9.48
CA VAL A 31 11.98 -1.83 10.66
C VAL A 31 11.21 -3.15 10.71
N ALA A 32 9.89 -3.09 10.53
CA ALA A 32 9.07 -4.30 10.44
C ALA A 32 9.13 -4.87 9.03
N ARG A 33 9.69 -6.08 8.91
CA ARG A 33 9.83 -6.79 7.64
C ARG A 33 8.59 -7.63 7.39
N SER A 34 7.95 -7.46 6.23
CA SER A 34 6.81 -8.29 5.83
C SER A 34 7.21 -9.77 5.74
N SER A 35 8.47 -10.07 5.41
CA SER A 35 8.94 -11.47 5.35
C SER A 35 9.02 -12.14 6.73
N ALA A 36 9.27 -11.35 7.79
CA ALA A 36 9.33 -11.81 9.18
C ALA A 36 7.94 -11.95 9.84
N MET A 37 6.88 -11.57 9.14
CA MET A 37 5.50 -11.78 9.58
C MET A 37 5.23 -13.28 9.79
N PRO A 38 4.49 -13.67 10.85
CA PRO A 38 4.06 -15.06 11.03
C PRO A 38 3.34 -15.61 9.80
N GLN A 39 3.50 -16.91 9.54
CA GLN A 39 2.97 -17.54 8.32
C GLN A 39 1.45 -17.39 8.20
N GLU A 40 0.72 -17.48 9.31
CA GLU A 40 -0.74 -17.32 9.36
C GLU A 40 -1.21 -15.98 8.74
N TYR A 41 -0.54 -14.87 9.07
CA TYR A 41 -0.89 -13.57 8.53
C TYR A 41 -0.47 -13.42 7.08
N LYS A 42 0.71 -13.96 6.71
CA LYS A 42 1.13 -13.98 5.30
C LYS A 42 0.10 -14.69 4.43
N ASP A 43 -0.41 -15.84 4.89
CA ASP A 43 -1.44 -16.61 4.19
C ASP A 43 -2.75 -15.82 4.06
N ILE A 44 -3.17 -15.10 5.11
CA ILE A 44 -4.32 -14.18 5.06
C ILE A 44 -4.13 -13.12 3.97
N PHE A 45 -3.01 -12.41 3.95
CA PHE A 45 -2.74 -11.36 2.95
C PHE A 45 -2.66 -11.92 1.53
N PHE A 46 -1.88 -12.99 1.31
CA PHE A 46 -1.75 -13.59 -0.02
C PHE A 46 -3.09 -14.11 -0.54
N SER A 47 -3.89 -14.77 0.31
CA SER A 47 -5.22 -15.26 -0.06
C SER A 47 -6.17 -14.12 -0.39
N ALA A 48 -6.24 -13.10 0.47
CA ALA A 48 -7.10 -11.94 0.28
C ALA A 48 -6.73 -11.17 -1.00
N PHE A 49 -5.45 -10.84 -1.19
CA PHE A 49 -4.97 -10.11 -2.35
C PHE A 49 -5.22 -10.85 -3.66
N ALA A 50 -5.07 -12.17 -3.69
CA ALA A 50 -5.33 -12.97 -4.89
C ALA A 50 -6.83 -12.96 -5.31
N LYS A 51 -7.74 -12.69 -4.38
CA LYS A 51 -9.20 -12.65 -4.62
C LYS A 51 -9.73 -11.26 -4.97
N LEU A 52 -8.93 -10.21 -4.82
CA LEU A 52 -9.33 -8.86 -5.17
C LEU A 52 -9.29 -8.65 -6.69
N PRO A 53 -10.26 -7.92 -7.27
CA PRO A 53 -10.21 -7.48 -8.67
C PRO A 53 -9.26 -6.27 -8.87
N TYR A 54 -8.44 -5.96 -7.87
CA TYR A 54 -7.54 -4.81 -7.81
C TYR A 54 -6.09 -5.25 -7.98
N LYS A 55 -5.25 -4.30 -8.38
CA LYS A 55 -3.80 -4.48 -8.34
C LYS A 55 -3.31 -4.29 -6.90
N VAL A 56 -2.29 -5.03 -6.51
CA VAL A 56 -1.69 -4.93 -5.18
C VAL A 56 -0.19 -4.78 -5.32
N LEU A 57 0.34 -3.73 -4.70
CA LEU A 57 1.76 -3.49 -4.49
C LEU A 57 2.10 -3.81 -3.04
N TRP A 58 3.02 -4.76 -2.81
CA TRP A 58 3.42 -5.12 -1.45
C TRP A 58 4.94 -5.08 -1.29
N LYS A 59 5.42 -4.19 -0.41
CA LYS A 59 6.81 -4.20 0.04
C LYS A 59 7.07 -5.45 0.89
N PHE A 60 7.88 -6.36 0.38
CA PHE A 60 8.21 -7.64 1.01
C PHE A 60 9.64 -8.08 0.65
N GLU A 61 10.44 -8.38 1.66
CA GLU A 61 11.89 -8.46 1.56
C GLU A 61 12.42 -9.77 0.96
N GLU A 62 11.57 -10.78 0.80
CA GLU A 62 11.91 -12.09 0.26
C GLU A 62 11.08 -12.41 -0.99
N LYS A 63 11.55 -13.34 -1.82
CA LYS A 63 10.76 -13.80 -2.97
C LYS A 63 9.63 -14.70 -2.47
N PRO A 64 8.36 -14.31 -2.64
CA PRO A 64 7.26 -15.21 -2.33
C PRO A 64 7.31 -16.44 -3.23
N PRO A 65 6.92 -17.63 -2.72
CA PRO A 65 7.01 -18.89 -3.47
C PRO A 65 6.07 -18.90 -4.69
N LYS A 66 4.94 -18.19 -4.62
CA LYS A 66 4.00 -17.95 -5.72
C LYS A 66 3.33 -16.59 -5.52
N THR A 67 3.11 -15.83 -6.59
CA THR A 67 2.32 -14.59 -6.58
C THR A 67 1.16 -14.69 -7.54
N ALA A 68 0.04 -14.07 -7.17
CA ALA A 68 -1.08 -13.87 -8.08
C ALA A 68 -0.72 -12.84 -9.15
N LYS A 69 -1.39 -12.89 -10.30
CA LYS A 69 -1.11 -11.98 -11.44
C LYS A 69 -1.33 -10.50 -11.11
N ASN A 70 -2.20 -10.22 -10.14
CA ASN A 70 -2.53 -8.89 -9.69
C ASN A 70 -1.65 -8.41 -8.52
N LEU A 71 -0.65 -9.19 -8.09
CA LEU A 71 0.21 -8.88 -6.95
C LEU A 71 1.67 -8.71 -7.40
N LEU A 72 2.19 -7.50 -7.26
CA LEU A 72 3.60 -7.18 -7.46
C LEU A 72 4.29 -7.01 -6.10
N VAL A 73 5.36 -7.78 -5.90
CA VAL A 73 6.11 -7.84 -4.65
C VAL A 73 7.55 -7.43 -4.88
N GLN A 74 8.06 -6.51 -4.05
CA GLN A 74 9.44 -6.03 -4.14
C GLN A 74 9.99 -5.73 -2.74
N SER A 75 11.30 -5.93 -2.54
CA SER A 75 11.97 -5.69 -1.25
C SER A 75 12.07 -4.22 -0.87
N TRP A 76 12.00 -3.34 -1.87
CA TRP A 76 12.02 -1.91 -1.74
C TRP A 76 11.06 -1.29 -2.75
N MET A 77 10.42 -0.18 -2.38
CA MET A 77 9.45 0.55 -3.21
C MET A 77 9.56 2.06 -2.94
N PRO A 78 9.47 2.93 -3.98
CA PRO A 78 9.49 4.38 -3.82
C PRO A 78 8.12 4.87 -3.34
N GLN A 79 7.89 4.81 -2.03
CA GLN A 79 6.58 5.07 -1.42
C GLN A 79 5.97 6.43 -1.82
N GLN A 80 6.77 7.50 -1.83
CA GLN A 80 6.31 8.83 -2.23
C GLN A 80 5.83 8.87 -3.68
N ASP A 81 6.53 8.19 -4.60
CA ASP A 81 6.14 8.12 -6.01
C ASP A 81 4.93 7.22 -6.25
N ILE A 82 4.70 6.23 -5.37
CA ILE A 82 3.51 5.36 -5.43
C ILE A 82 2.28 6.10 -4.91
N LEU A 83 2.41 6.81 -3.78
CA LEU A 83 1.31 7.56 -3.18
C LEU A 83 1.01 8.84 -3.98
N GLY A 84 2.05 9.48 -4.52
CA GLY A 84 1.96 10.69 -5.35
C GLY A 84 1.83 10.42 -6.85
N LEU A 85 1.44 11.44 -7.59
CA LEU A 85 1.19 11.36 -9.03
C LEU A 85 2.50 11.59 -9.82
N GLN A 86 2.90 10.65 -10.66
CA GLN A 86 3.86 10.91 -11.73
C GLN A 86 3.13 11.40 -12.98
N ARG A 87 3.06 12.73 -13.17
CA ARG A 87 2.82 13.31 -14.49
C ARG A 87 4.00 14.17 -14.86
N GLU A 88 4.61 13.86 -16.01
CA GLU A 88 5.56 14.74 -16.67
C GLU A 88 4.85 15.99 -17.21
N ILE A 89 4.48 16.91 -16.34
CA ILE A 89 4.16 18.28 -16.73
C ILE A 89 4.80 19.19 -15.67
N TYR A 90 5.57 20.16 -16.15
CA TYR A 90 6.45 21.12 -15.45
C TYR A 90 5.76 22.05 -14.42
N VAL A 91 4.77 21.58 -13.67
CA VAL A 91 4.09 22.37 -12.64
C VAL A 91 3.87 21.50 -11.39
N PHE A 92 4.46 21.95 -10.28
CA PHE A 92 4.46 21.38 -8.92
C PHE A 92 3.05 21.12 -8.36
N TYR A 93 2.33 20.13 -8.88
CA TYR A 93 1.09 19.64 -8.28
C TYR A 93 1.33 18.28 -7.61
N PHE A 94 1.48 18.31 -6.29
CA PHE A 94 1.49 17.14 -5.40
C PHE A 94 0.08 16.53 -5.38
N THR A 95 -0.22 15.72 -6.39
CA THR A 95 -1.53 15.08 -6.53
C THR A 95 -1.40 13.61 -6.15
N ALA A 96 -2.48 12.99 -5.67
CA ALA A 96 -2.51 11.56 -5.37
C ALA A 96 -2.33 10.75 -6.67
N HIS A 97 -1.64 9.61 -6.63
CA HIS A 97 -1.67 8.71 -7.78
C HIS A 97 -3.13 8.28 -8.07
N PRO A 98 -3.69 8.51 -9.27
CA PRO A 98 -5.13 8.36 -9.53
C PRO A 98 -5.64 6.94 -9.29
N ASN A 99 -4.76 5.95 -9.45
CA ASN A 99 -5.08 4.54 -9.27
C ASN A 99 -4.79 4.02 -7.86
N VAL A 100 -3.97 4.69 -7.04
CA VAL A 100 -3.68 4.21 -5.67
C VAL A 100 -4.80 4.69 -4.76
N LYS A 101 -5.63 3.74 -4.33
CA LYS A 101 -6.87 4.04 -3.61
C LYS A 101 -6.82 3.73 -2.12
N VAL A 102 -5.95 2.80 -1.71
CA VAL A 102 -5.81 2.40 -0.30
C VAL A 102 -4.34 2.15 0.01
N PHE A 103 -3.91 2.63 1.17
CA PHE A 103 -2.61 2.31 1.75
C PHE A 103 -2.76 1.47 3.03
N ILE A 104 -2.32 0.22 2.98
CA ILE A 104 -2.19 -0.65 4.15
C ILE A 104 -0.85 -0.34 4.83
N SER A 105 -0.91 0.22 6.04
CA SER A 105 0.24 0.77 6.73
C SER A 105 0.34 0.29 8.17
N HIS A 106 1.57 0.13 8.65
CA HIS A 106 1.85 -0.01 10.09
C HIS A 106 1.61 1.27 10.91
N CYS A 107 1.14 2.37 10.30
CA CYS A 107 0.89 3.66 10.97
C CYS A 107 2.14 4.34 11.59
N GLY A 108 3.32 4.07 11.05
CA GLY A 108 4.50 4.89 11.35
C GLY A 108 4.31 6.34 10.87
N LEU A 109 4.82 7.30 11.65
CA LEU A 109 4.56 8.73 11.47
C LEU A 109 4.76 9.24 10.04
N LEU A 110 5.93 8.99 9.43
CA LEU A 110 6.26 9.52 8.10
C LEU A 110 5.36 8.94 7.00
N GLY A 111 5.12 7.62 7.01
CA GLY A 111 4.26 7.00 6.01
C GLY A 111 2.80 7.43 6.14
N ALA A 112 2.32 7.66 7.37
CA ALA A 112 1.00 8.23 7.61
C ALA A 112 0.91 9.68 7.11
N GLN A 113 1.95 10.50 7.34
CA GLN A 113 2.00 11.87 6.84
C GLN A 113 1.99 11.94 5.31
N GLU A 114 2.71 11.04 4.62
CA GLU A 114 2.70 10.95 3.16
C GLU A 114 1.31 10.57 2.63
N ALA A 115 0.67 9.57 3.25
CA ALA A 115 -0.68 9.16 2.86
C ALA A 115 -1.71 10.27 3.07
N LEU A 116 -1.62 10.99 4.19
CA LEU A 116 -2.43 12.18 4.44
C LEU A 116 -2.16 13.29 3.42
N HIS A 117 -0.90 13.54 3.11
CA HIS A 117 -0.49 14.58 2.17
C HIS A 117 -1.07 14.33 0.76
N PHE A 118 -1.08 13.06 0.33
CA PHE A 118 -1.66 12.65 -0.94
C PHE A 118 -3.15 12.27 -0.85
N GLY A 119 -3.78 12.37 0.31
CA GLY A 119 -5.21 12.07 0.47
C GLY A 119 -5.57 10.60 0.23
N THR A 120 -4.64 9.67 0.45
CA THR A 120 -4.87 8.22 0.29
C THR A 120 -5.39 7.64 1.62
N PRO A 121 -6.61 7.05 1.64
CA PRO A 121 -7.15 6.37 2.81
C PRO A 121 -6.24 5.25 3.33
N ILE A 122 -6.20 5.09 4.66
CA ILE A 122 -5.29 4.15 5.33
C ILE A 122 -6.06 2.96 5.93
N ILE A 123 -5.57 1.74 5.70
CA ILE A 123 -5.88 0.61 6.58
C ILE A 123 -4.71 0.48 7.57
N GLY A 124 -4.98 0.73 8.83
CA GLY A 124 -3.98 0.77 9.89
C GLY A 124 -3.81 -0.58 10.57
N LEU A 125 -2.59 -1.11 10.53
CA LEU A 125 -2.17 -2.36 11.18
C LEU A 125 -0.93 -2.10 12.07
N PRO A 126 -1.11 -1.36 13.18
CA PRO A 126 0.02 -0.98 14.03
C PRO A 126 0.67 -2.21 14.68
N LEU A 127 1.99 -2.17 14.86
CA LEU A 127 2.78 -3.27 15.42
C LEU A 127 3.32 -2.94 16.81
N PHE A 128 4.03 -1.83 16.96
CA PHE A 128 4.70 -1.48 18.23
C PHE A 128 5.03 0.02 18.31
N GLY A 129 5.49 0.46 19.49
CA GLY A 129 5.93 1.83 19.71
C GLY A 129 4.77 2.82 19.68
N ASP A 130 4.94 3.90 18.91
CA ASP A 130 3.95 4.98 18.72
C ASP A 130 2.82 4.60 17.74
N GLN A 131 3.02 3.56 16.92
CA GLN A 131 2.11 3.15 15.85
C GLN A 131 0.65 2.96 16.31
N PRO A 132 0.34 2.29 17.46
CA PRO A 132 -1.05 2.12 17.88
C PRO A 132 -1.73 3.44 18.21
N LYS A 133 -1.01 4.39 18.80
CA LYS A 133 -1.52 5.73 19.09
C LYS A 133 -1.81 6.48 17.79
N ASN A 134 -0.86 6.47 16.85
CA ASN A 134 -1.04 7.10 15.54
C ASN A 134 -2.25 6.50 14.80
N ALA A 135 -2.44 5.19 14.85
CA ALA A 135 -3.58 4.51 14.23
C ALA A 135 -4.94 4.99 14.80
N VAL A 136 -5.03 5.16 16.13
CA VAL A 136 -6.23 5.68 16.79
C VAL A 136 -6.49 7.14 16.40
N GLU A 137 -5.45 7.96 16.32
CA GLU A 137 -5.59 9.37 15.91
C GLU A 137 -6.05 9.49 14.45
N LEU A 138 -5.48 8.70 13.54
CA LEU A 138 -5.87 8.65 12.13
C LEU A 138 -7.32 8.16 11.94
N GLU A 139 -7.71 7.12 12.67
CA GLU A 139 -9.09 6.60 12.64
C GLU A 139 -10.08 7.65 13.18
N SER A 140 -9.74 8.32 14.29
CA SER A 140 -10.56 9.38 14.87
C SER A 140 -10.69 10.60 13.94
N ALA A 141 -9.68 10.86 13.11
CA ALA A 141 -9.71 11.89 12.07
C ALA A 141 -10.52 11.47 10.82
N GLY A 142 -11.01 10.23 10.75
CA GLY A 142 -11.79 9.71 9.62
C GLY A 142 -10.97 9.35 8.38
N VAL A 143 -9.64 9.36 8.47
CA VAL A 143 -8.74 9.08 7.33
C VAL A 143 -8.20 7.65 7.31
N ALA A 144 -8.52 6.85 8.33
CA ALA A 144 -8.10 5.46 8.43
C ALA A 144 -9.21 4.53 8.96
N ARG A 145 -9.06 3.24 8.64
CA ARG A 145 -9.72 2.13 9.34
C ARG A 145 -8.65 1.34 10.10
N LYS A 146 -8.74 1.25 11.41
CA LYS A 146 -7.77 0.50 12.21
C LYS A 146 -8.24 -0.94 12.36
N LEU A 147 -7.43 -1.89 11.91
CA LEU A 147 -7.70 -3.32 12.08
C LEU A 147 -6.88 -3.90 13.24
N SER A 148 -7.46 -4.88 13.92
CA SER A 148 -6.79 -5.66 14.95
C SER A 148 -6.12 -6.87 14.32
N TRP A 149 -4.84 -7.11 14.61
CA TRP A 149 -4.15 -8.34 14.19
C TRP A 149 -4.87 -9.59 14.71
N LEU A 150 -5.45 -9.55 15.91
CA LEU A 150 -6.14 -10.72 16.50
C LEU A 150 -7.45 -11.08 15.80
N GLU A 151 -8.10 -10.10 15.17
CA GLU A 151 -9.38 -10.27 14.47
C GLU A 151 -9.18 -10.38 12.95
N LEU A 152 -7.96 -10.09 12.49
CA LEU A 152 -7.61 -10.06 11.08
C LEU A 152 -7.82 -11.44 10.48
N ASN A 153 -8.69 -11.47 9.48
CA ASN A 153 -8.93 -12.64 8.66
C ASN A 153 -9.13 -12.16 7.22
N GLU A 154 -9.17 -13.13 6.32
CA GLU A 154 -9.24 -12.88 4.89
C GLU A 154 -10.46 -12.03 4.49
N GLN A 155 -11.63 -12.37 5.04
CA GLN A 155 -12.90 -11.71 4.71
C GLN A 155 -12.91 -10.26 5.21
N LEU A 156 -12.51 -10.04 6.48
CA LEU A 156 -12.41 -8.71 7.06
C LEU A 156 -11.49 -7.79 6.24
N LEU A 157 -10.36 -8.31 5.78
CA LEU A 157 -9.42 -7.54 4.97
C LEU A 157 -10.00 -7.19 3.59
N ILE A 158 -10.63 -8.17 2.91
CA ILE A 158 -11.28 -7.93 1.60
C ILE A 158 -12.37 -6.88 1.72
N ASP A 159 -13.24 -7.01 2.72
CA ASP A 159 -14.39 -6.11 2.92
C ASP A 159 -13.92 -4.69 3.24
N THR A 160 -12.92 -4.54 4.10
CA THR A 160 -12.35 -3.23 4.44
C THR A 160 -11.72 -2.56 3.21
N ILE A 161 -11.01 -3.32 2.37
CA ILE A 161 -10.41 -2.78 1.14
C ILE A 161 -11.50 -2.33 0.17
N ARG A 162 -12.55 -3.12 -0.01
CA ARG A 162 -13.67 -2.78 -0.91
C ARG A 162 -14.41 -1.54 -0.43
N ASP A 163 -14.77 -1.48 0.86
CA ASP A 163 -15.44 -0.33 1.48
C ASP A 163 -14.69 0.97 1.20
N LEU A 164 -13.37 0.97 1.42
CA LEU A 164 -12.55 2.16 1.20
C LEU A 164 -12.41 2.55 -0.27
N ILE A 165 -12.30 1.58 -1.19
CA ILE A 165 -12.18 1.86 -2.63
C ILE A 165 -13.52 2.36 -3.20
N GLU A 166 -14.64 1.80 -2.78
CA GLU A 166 -15.97 2.15 -3.27
C GLU A 166 -16.47 3.51 -2.72
N THR A 167 -15.94 3.94 -1.58
CA THR A 167 -16.26 5.24 -0.96
C THR A 167 -15.31 6.37 -1.39
N SER A 168 -14.23 6.07 -2.14
CA SER A 168 -13.16 7.02 -2.55
C SER A 168 -13.34 7.69 -3.91
#